data_AF-A0A7X7TE68-F1
#
_entry.id   AF-A0A7X7TE68-F1
#
_cell.length_a   1.000
_cell.length_b   1.000
_cell.length_c   1.000
_cell.angle_alpha   90.00
_cell.angle_beta   90.00
_cell.angle_gamma   90.00
#
_symmetry.space_group_name_H-M   'P 1'
#
loop_
_entity.id
_entity.type
_entity.pdbx_description
1 polymer ?
#
loop_
_entity_poly.entity_id
_entity_poly.type
_entity_poly.pdbx_seq_one_letter_code
_entity_poly.pdbx_strand_id
1 'polypeptide(L)'
;MKLHKQVLMNTFAFGLMIALSLVLSPAQAEKQWVLFHENIPQDRERIHVKLEFTPSAFPFFHSSQSMSKSEKLQDDSDGYQYRIDFGPAIDGKRYVVMVKDAMDMNIINENPERLTMAKVLCGQNIKEMETVRQGLMFMNREVVIPFELVPETIGISFKEPITGSLRICIYVSNYPLYEGRCQTVLNGSLSGSTSIEAAFLQASISCGDTLELKSRNLTVTVKPFADKMASVTSTGKLSDTLMLGSAKLVVEKIASDSSELVLARLDGELVQERQQDAAFPVIGKPFPAFTRVELFRHELVTLENLREQAGEEGYVVLVFGDFKTTLPPYYGGQPAMRNLSLDERMISDMVKKDCDKSVVIGFICQQFSLGYLYEKWLGQEPDFHILSDFSNPLDTQFIGTRMEPGAYRPDERGETLRRNLRLENQKVVTALIDGNGGLVYLNPDAGGELSKSLVEINTLMREGRTTDKQE
;
A
#
# COMPACT_ATOMS: atom_id res chain seq x y z
N MET A 1 7.68 -39.28 23.09
CA MET A 1 7.30 -38.72 21.78
C MET A 1 5.78 -38.50 21.62
N LYS A 2 5.08 -38.04 22.68
CA LYS A 2 3.61 -37.81 22.69
C LYS A 2 3.24 -36.34 23.02
N LEU A 3 4.18 -35.40 22.94
CA LEU A 3 3.95 -34.00 23.33
C LEU A 3 3.81 -33.02 22.15
N HIS A 4 3.94 -33.47 20.90
CA HIS A 4 3.87 -32.58 19.71
C HIS A 4 2.54 -32.64 18.95
N LYS A 5 1.61 -33.54 19.30
CA LYS A 5 0.27 -33.61 18.68
C LYS A 5 -0.78 -32.72 19.38
N GLN A 6 -0.50 -32.22 20.57
CA GLN A 6 -1.47 -31.47 21.37
C GLN A 6 -1.42 -29.95 21.12
N VAL A 7 -0.33 -29.45 20.56
CA VAL A 7 -0.19 -28.03 20.19
C VAL A 7 -0.85 -27.74 18.83
N LEU A 8 -0.84 -28.69 17.87
CA LEU A 8 -1.49 -28.52 16.57
C LEU A 8 -3.03 -28.62 16.62
N MET A 9 -3.58 -29.36 17.59
CA MET A 9 -5.04 -29.49 17.76
C MET A 9 -5.66 -28.25 18.44
N ASN A 10 -4.90 -27.52 19.25
CA ASN A 10 -5.40 -26.31 19.93
C ASN A 10 -5.42 -25.08 19.01
N THR A 11 -4.55 -24.99 18.00
CA THR A 11 -4.60 -23.89 17.01
C THR A 11 -5.71 -24.09 15.98
N PHE A 12 -6.05 -25.35 15.65
CA PHE A 12 -7.16 -25.68 14.75
C PHE A 12 -8.53 -25.49 15.42
N ALA A 13 -8.64 -25.78 16.72
CA ALA A 13 -9.86 -25.53 17.50
C ALA A 13 -10.13 -24.03 17.70
N PHE A 14 -9.11 -23.17 17.77
CA PHE A 14 -9.29 -21.72 17.95
C PHE A 14 -9.77 -21.02 16.66
N GLY A 15 -9.25 -21.42 15.49
CA GLY A 15 -9.71 -20.92 14.19
C GLY A 15 -11.10 -21.43 13.81
N LEU A 16 -11.42 -22.68 14.16
CA LEU A 16 -12.72 -23.28 13.91
C LEU A 16 -13.79 -22.75 14.87
N MET A 17 -13.46 -22.43 16.13
CA MET A 17 -14.42 -21.83 17.07
C MET A 17 -14.78 -20.39 16.71
N ILE A 18 -13.90 -19.60 16.09
CA ILE A 18 -14.26 -18.25 15.59
C ILE A 18 -15.22 -18.37 14.38
N ALA A 19 -15.06 -19.39 13.54
CA ALA A 19 -15.94 -19.64 12.40
C ALA A 19 -17.26 -20.36 12.76
N LEU A 20 -17.29 -21.20 13.80
CA LEU A 20 -18.49 -21.95 14.23
C LEU A 20 -19.25 -21.32 15.40
N SER A 21 -18.70 -20.35 16.14
CA SER A 21 -19.49 -19.54 17.10
C SER A 21 -20.54 -18.66 16.40
N LEU A 22 -20.46 -18.52 15.08
CA LEU A 22 -21.45 -17.85 14.23
C LEU A 22 -22.68 -18.72 13.92
N VAL A 23 -22.67 -20.00 14.33
CA VAL A 23 -23.80 -20.90 14.18
C VAL A 23 -24.26 -21.31 15.58
N LEU A 24 -25.08 -20.48 16.24
CA LEU A 24 -26.19 -20.88 17.13
C LEU A 24 -26.80 -19.65 17.84
N SER A 25 -28.10 -19.46 17.59
CA SER A 25 -29.11 -18.70 18.35
C SER A 25 -29.35 -17.22 17.99
N PRO A 26 -30.56 -16.84 17.54
CA PRO A 26 -30.96 -15.46 17.24
C PRO A 26 -31.41 -14.66 18.49
N ALA A 27 -31.03 -15.08 19.70
CA ALA A 27 -31.30 -14.33 20.93
C ALA A 27 -30.10 -13.43 21.21
N GLN A 28 -30.27 -12.11 21.03
CA GLN A 28 -29.31 -11.01 21.36
C GLN A 28 -28.01 -11.48 22.02
N ALA A 29 -27.12 -12.06 21.22
CA ALA A 29 -25.83 -12.51 21.73
C ALA A 29 -25.02 -11.25 22.02
N GLU A 30 -24.50 -11.13 23.25
CA GLU A 30 -23.55 -10.08 23.58
C GLU A 30 -22.43 -10.10 22.53
N LYS A 31 -22.18 -8.94 21.92
CA LYS A 31 -21.16 -8.76 20.89
C LYS A 31 -19.82 -9.23 21.44
N GLN A 32 -19.25 -10.27 20.84
CA GLN A 32 -17.93 -10.78 21.23
C GLN A 32 -16.83 -9.88 20.66
N TRP A 33 -15.78 -9.64 21.44
CA TRP A 33 -14.71 -8.70 21.12
C TRP A 33 -13.36 -9.39 21.07
N VAL A 34 -12.56 -9.06 20.06
CA VAL A 34 -11.13 -9.37 20.00
C VAL A 34 -10.35 -8.15 20.47
N LEU A 35 -9.61 -8.31 21.57
CA LEU A 35 -8.79 -7.26 22.18
C LEU A 35 -7.41 -7.21 21.52
N PHE A 36 -6.92 -6.00 21.23
CA PHE A 36 -5.55 -5.78 20.74
C PHE A 36 -4.70 -5.12 21.82
N HIS A 37 -5.27 -4.18 22.56
CA HIS A 37 -4.61 -3.48 23.65
C HIS A 37 -5.41 -3.64 24.95
N GLU A 38 -4.84 -4.37 25.89
CA GLU A 38 -5.37 -4.56 27.23
C GLU A 38 -4.76 -3.49 28.15
N ASN A 39 -5.55 -2.84 28.99
CA ASN A 39 -5.14 -1.78 29.94
C ASN A 39 -5.06 -0.34 29.39
N ILE A 40 -5.96 0.04 28.47
CA ILE A 40 -6.15 1.47 28.16
C ILE A 40 -6.91 2.15 29.31
N PRO A 41 -6.41 3.27 29.87
CA PRO A 41 -7.07 3.96 30.98
C PRO A 41 -8.54 4.32 30.65
N GLN A 42 -9.42 4.27 31.64
CA GLN A 42 -10.86 4.45 31.42
C GLN A 42 -11.23 5.88 31.00
N ASP A 43 -10.44 6.87 31.40
CA ASP A 43 -10.57 8.30 31.09
C ASP A 43 -10.20 8.64 29.63
N ARG A 44 -9.65 7.69 28.87
CA ARG A 44 -9.35 7.89 27.45
C ARG A 44 -10.60 7.79 26.59
N GLU A 45 -10.67 8.67 25.60
CA GLU A 45 -11.76 8.71 24.63
C GLU A 45 -11.77 7.44 23.78
N ARG A 46 -12.97 6.86 23.61
CA ARG A 46 -13.24 5.68 22.78
C ARG A 46 -14.15 6.06 21.63
N ILE A 47 -13.67 5.87 20.41
CA ILE A 47 -14.36 6.20 19.19
C ILE A 47 -14.84 4.90 18.56
N HIS A 48 -16.16 4.77 18.49
CA HIS A 48 -16.84 3.62 17.94
C HIS A 48 -17.08 3.84 16.45
N VAL A 49 -16.47 3.01 15.60
CA VAL A 49 -16.62 3.04 14.15
C VAL A 49 -17.37 1.79 13.72
N LYS A 50 -18.60 1.96 13.24
CA LYS A 50 -19.36 0.87 12.61
C LYS A 50 -18.74 0.58 11.25
N LEU A 51 -18.34 -0.67 11.04
CA LEU A 51 -17.70 -1.11 9.81
C LEU A 51 -18.72 -1.79 8.91
N GLU A 52 -18.65 -1.44 7.63
CA GLU A 52 -19.42 -2.04 6.56
C GLU A 52 -18.47 -2.68 5.57
N PHE A 53 -18.82 -3.88 5.10
CA PHE A 53 -18.09 -4.53 4.03
C PHE A 53 -18.54 -3.95 2.69
N THR A 54 -17.59 -3.46 1.93
CA THR A 54 -17.80 -3.03 0.55
C THR A 54 -17.12 -4.03 -0.38
N PRO A 55 -17.86 -4.71 -1.27
CA PRO A 55 -17.25 -5.52 -2.32
C PRO A 55 -16.24 -4.69 -3.13
N SER A 56 -15.07 -5.26 -3.38
CA SER A 56 -13.98 -4.59 -4.08
C SER A 56 -13.15 -5.65 -4.79
N ALA A 57 -12.31 -5.26 -5.76
CA ALA A 57 -11.39 -6.20 -6.41
C ALA A 57 -10.24 -6.66 -5.50
N PHE A 58 -10.10 -6.08 -4.31
CA PHE A 58 -8.98 -6.32 -3.40
C PHE A 58 -9.34 -7.36 -2.33
N PRO A 59 -8.42 -8.24 -1.92
CA PRO A 59 -8.70 -9.23 -0.89
C PRO A 59 -8.87 -8.57 0.48
N PHE A 60 -9.96 -8.92 1.18
CA PHE A 60 -10.28 -8.52 2.54
C PHE A 60 -10.04 -9.64 3.57
N PHE A 61 -10.39 -10.88 3.22
CA PHE A 61 -10.28 -12.02 4.11
C PHE A 61 -9.55 -13.17 3.44
N HIS A 62 -8.69 -13.84 4.22
CA HIS A 62 -8.07 -15.10 3.86
C HIS A 62 -8.38 -16.17 4.92
N SER A 63 -8.88 -17.34 4.50
CA SER A 63 -9.02 -18.47 5.41
C SER A 63 -7.70 -19.20 5.62
N SER A 64 -7.61 -19.95 6.74
CA SER A 64 -6.48 -20.83 7.01
C SER A 64 -6.30 -21.86 5.89
N GLN A 65 -5.05 -22.03 5.46
CA GLN A 65 -4.66 -23.00 4.42
C GLN A 65 -5.07 -24.40 4.84
N SER A 66 -5.98 -25.03 4.08
CA SER A 66 -6.16 -26.48 4.19
C SER A 66 -5.08 -27.12 3.32
N MET A 67 -4.20 -27.88 3.97
CA MET A 67 -3.24 -28.73 3.28
C MET A 67 -3.77 -30.16 3.30
N SER A 68 -3.93 -30.73 2.12
CA SER A 68 -4.42 -32.08 1.95
C SER A 68 -3.46 -32.87 1.07
N LYS A 69 -3.25 -34.13 1.43
CA LYS A 69 -2.47 -35.07 0.62
C LYS A 69 -3.38 -35.78 -0.36
N SER A 70 -2.83 -36.15 -1.50
CA SER A 70 -3.53 -36.98 -2.46
C SER A 70 -3.70 -38.41 -1.97
N GLU A 71 -4.87 -38.97 -2.23
CA GLU A 71 -5.15 -40.40 -2.17
C GLU A 71 -5.11 -40.98 -3.58
N LYS A 72 -4.51 -42.16 -3.73
CA LYS A 72 -4.49 -42.88 -5.01
C LYS A 72 -5.84 -43.58 -5.21
N LEU A 73 -6.43 -43.41 -6.39
CA LEU A 73 -7.70 -44.03 -6.73
C LEU A 73 -7.49 -45.49 -7.13
N GLN A 74 -8.45 -46.34 -6.75
CA GLN A 74 -8.42 -47.78 -7.06
C GLN A 74 -9.09 -48.12 -8.40
N ASP A 75 -9.92 -47.21 -8.92
CA ASP A 75 -10.73 -47.43 -10.12
C ASP A 75 -10.64 -46.17 -11.01
N ASP A 76 -10.02 -46.31 -12.18
CA ASP A 76 -9.64 -45.22 -13.10
C ASP A 76 -10.77 -44.89 -14.10
N SER A 77 -12.04 -44.89 -13.67
CA SER A 77 -13.18 -44.86 -14.62
C SER A 77 -13.20 -43.64 -15.55
N ASP A 78 -12.52 -42.55 -15.15
CA ASP A 78 -12.35 -41.31 -15.94
C ASP A 78 -10.87 -40.98 -16.26
N GLY A 79 -9.94 -41.91 -16.00
CA GLY A 79 -8.50 -41.75 -16.27
C GLY A 79 -7.72 -40.85 -15.30
N TYR A 80 -8.32 -40.40 -14.20
CA TYR A 80 -7.64 -39.68 -13.10
C TYR A 80 -7.12 -40.66 -12.05
N GLN A 81 -5.90 -40.43 -11.58
CA GLN A 81 -5.14 -41.38 -10.74
C GLN A 81 -5.12 -40.98 -9.27
N TYR A 82 -5.23 -39.69 -8.98
CA TYR A 82 -5.11 -39.14 -7.63
C TYR A 82 -6.28 -38.22 -7.31
N ARG A 83 -6.64 -38.18 -6.03
CA ARG A 83 -7.71 -37.36 -5.47
C ARG A 83 -7.20 -36.58 -4.27
N ILE A 84 -7.41 -35.28 -4.26
CA ILE A 84 -7.10 -34.40 -3.11
C ILE A 84 -8.42 -33.83 -2.60
N ASP A 85 -8.79 -34.19 -1.38
CA ASP A 85 -10.00 -33.70 -0.73
C ASP A 85 -9.69 -32.49 0.15
N PHE A 86 -10.37 -31.38 -0.11
CA PHE A 86 -10.39 -30.25 0.81
C PHE A 86 -11.63 -30.32 1.71
N GLY A 87 -11.47 -29.88 2.96
CA GLY A 87 -12.60 -29.70 3.87
C GLY A 87 -13.64 -28.73 3.31
N PRO A 88 -14.83 -28.62 3.94
CA PRO A 88 -15.81 -27.63 3.54
C PRO A 88 -15.19 -26.22 3.60
N ALA A 89 -15.31 -25.48 2.50
CA ALA A 89 -14.90 -24.09 2.44
C ALA A 89 -15.95 -23.20 3.12
N ILE A 90 -15.66 -21.90 3.20
CA ILE A 90 -16.54 -20.91 3.87
C ILE A 90 -17.93 -20.81 3.24
N ASP A 91 -18.08 -21.25 1.98
CA ASP A 91 -19.35 -21.29 1.26
C ASP A 91 -20.17 -22.57 1.54
N GLY A 92 -19.70 -23.39 2.49
CA GLY A 92 -20.33 -24.65 2.86
C GLY A 92 -20.14 -25.77 1.84
N LYS A 93 -19.42 -25.52 0.73
CA LYS A 93 -19.17 -26.53 -0.31
C LYS A 93 -17.86 -27.25 -0.05
N ARG A 94 -17.78 -28.50 -0.52
CA ARG A 94 -16.57 -29.31 -0.54
C ARG A 94 -15.92 -29.22 -1.91
N TYR A 95 -14.60 -29.13 -1.91
CA TYR A 95 -13.80 -29.06 -3.11
C TYR A 95 -12.90 -30.28 -3.21
N VAL A 96 -12.89 -30.92 -4.37
CA VAL A 96 -12.08 -32.10 -4.65
C VAL A 96 -11.29 -31.86 -5.92
N VAL A 97 -10.02 -32.21 -5.89
CA VAL A 97 -9.16 -32.12 -7.07
C VAL A 97 -8.78 -33.51 -7.51
N MET A 98 -9.17 -33.85 -8.73
CA MET A 98 -8.76 -35.08 -9.39
C MET A 98 -7.56 -34.75 -10.28
N VAL A 99 -6.50 -35.53 -10.18
CA VAL A 99 -5.22 -35.29 -10.87
C VAL A 99 -4.89 -36.50 -11.74
N LYS A 100 -4.51 -36.23 -12.98
CA LYS A 100 -4.03 -37.20 -13.96
C LYS A 100 -2.68 -36.73 -14.48
N ASP A 101 -1.67 -37.58 -14.38
CA ASP A 101 -0.36 -37.29 -14.94
C ASP A 101 -0.47 -37.06 -16.46
N ALA A 102 0.10 -35.97 -16.96
CA ALA A 102 0.06 -35.62 -18.38
C ALA A 102 1.30 -36.15 -19.14
N MET A 103 1.75 -37.37 -18.81
CA MET A 103 2.98 -37.96 -19.38
C MET A 103 2.92 -38.11 -20.91
N ASP A 104 1.74 -38.26 -21.48
CA ASP A 104 1.54 -38.43 -22.93
C ASP A 104 1.85 -37.15 -23.73
N MET A 105 2.06 -36.00 -23.06
CA MET A 105 2.40 -34.70 -23.68
C MET A 105 3.90 -34.38 -23.69
N ASN A 106 4.75 -35.41 -23.67
CA ASN A 106 6.23 -35.37 -23.77
C ASN A 106 6.81 -34.51 -24.91
N ILE A 107 6.01 -33.98 -25.84
CA ILE A 107 6.46 -33.15 -26.96
C ILE A 107 6.63 -31.66 -26.57
N ILE A 108 6.04 -31.19 -25.46
CA ILE A 108 6.06 -29.75 -25.09
C ILE A 108 6.90 -29.46 -23.82
N ASN A 109 7.34 -30.48 -23.07
CA ASN A 109 7.89 -30.27 -21.73
C ASN A 109 9.09 -31.19 -21.44
N GLU A 110 10.30 -30.62 -21.34
CA GLU A 110 11.53 -31.33 -20.93
C GLU A 110 11.48 -31.79 -19.45
N ASN A 111 10.45 -31.39 -18.70
CA ASN A 111 10.29 -31.74 -17.30
C ASN A 111 8.83 -32.20 -17.02
N PRO A 112 8.51 -33.49 -17.26
CA PRO A 112 7.15 -34.04 -17.21
C PRO A 112 6.49 -33.89 -15.84
N GLU A 113 7.28 -33.67 -14.79
CA GLU A 113 6.78 -33.38 -13.45
C GLU A 113 5.99 -32.06 -13.41
N ARG A 114 6.22 -31.07 -14.29
CA ARG A 114 5.65 -29.72 -14.13
C ARG A 114 4.21 -29.52 -14.63
N LEU A 115 3.63 -30.49 -15.35
CA LEU A 115 2.33 -30.32 -16.01
C LEU A 115 1.43 -31.52 -15.73
N THR A 116 0.22 -31.24 -15.24
CA THR A 116 -0.78 -32.27 -14.97
C THR A 116 -2.11 -31.88 -15.61
N MET A 117 -2.93 -32.87 -15.94
CA MET A 117 -4.35 -32.64 -16.14
C MET A 117 -5.02 -32.65 -14.77
N ALA A 118 -5.82 -31.63 -14.47
CA ALA A 118 -6.57 -31.58 -13.23
C ALA A 118 -8.02 -31.18 -13.47
N LYS A 119 -8.90 -31.76 -12.65
CA LYS A 119 -10.34 -31.52 -12.63
C LYS A 119 -10.74 -31.16 -11.20
N VAL A 120 -11.22 -29.93 -11.03
CA VAL A 120 -11.74 -29.46 -9.76
C VAL A 120 -13.25 -29.67 -9.74
N LEU A 121 -13.69 -30.38 -8.71
CA LEU A 121 -15.06 -30.73 -8.41
C LEU A 121 -15.54 -29.93 -7.21
N CYS A 122 -16.81 -29.55 -7.23
CA CYS A 122 -17.46 -28.75 -6.19
C CYS A 122 -18.84 -29.34 -5.86
N GLY A 123 -19.21 -29.45 -4.59
CA GLY A 123 -20.54 -29.92 -4.20
C GLY A 123 -20.78 -29.88 -2.69
N GLN A 124 -22.05 -29.98 -2.26
CA GLN A 124 -22.39 -30.04 -0.83
C GLN A 124 -22.02 -31.39 -0.20
N ASN A 125 -22.03 -32.46 -1.00
CA ASN A 125 -21.66 -33.80 -0.60
C ASN A 125 -20.79 -34.46 -1.69
N ILE A 126 -20.08 -35.53 -1.34
CA ILE A 126 -19.14 -36.21 -2.27
C ILE A 126 -19.87 -36.92 -3.43
N LYS A 127 -21.17 -37.18 -3.30
CA LYS A 127 -21.94 -37.92 -4.30
C LYS A 127 -22.50 -37.03 -5.41
N GLU A 128 -22.68 -35.74 -5.13
CA GLU A 128 -23.29 -34.75 -6.02
C GLU A 128 -22.30 -33.60 -6.23
N MET A 129 -21.21 -33.89 -6.95
CA MET A 129 -20.20 -32.89 -7.29
C MET A 129 -20.25 -32.54 -8.76
N GLU A 130 -20.22 -31.24 -9.06
CA GLU A 130 -20.12 -30.71 -10.41
C GLU A 130 -18.67 -30.30 -10.74
N THR A 131 -18.33 -30.30 -12.03
CA THR A 131 -17.01 -29.86 -12.48
C THR A 131 -17.00 -28.35 -12.63
N VAL A 132 -16.21 -27.66 -11.80
CA VAL A 132 -16.09 -26.19 -11.84
C VAL A 132 -14.88 -25.73 -12.65
N ARG A 133 -13.87 -26.59 -12.82
CA ARG A 133 -12.72 -26.32 -13.66
C ARG A 133 -12.06 -27.61 -14.11
N GLN A 134 -11.64 -27.69 -15.36
CA GLN A 134 -10.89 -28.82 -15.89
C GLN A 134 -9.88 -28.34 -16.93
N GLY A 135 -8.69 -28.93 -16.95
CA GLY A 135 -7.72 -28.66 -17.99
C GLY A 135 -6.29 -28.90 -17.55
N LEU A 136 -5.36 -28.42 -18.37
CA LEU A 136 -3.94 -28.45 -18.06
C LEU A 136 -3.60 -27.46 -16.96
N MET A 137 -2.84 -27.93 -15.98
CA MET A 137 -2.39 -27.16 -14.84
C MET A 137 -0.89 -27.35 -14.66
N PHE A 138 -0.19 -26.23 -14.56
CA PHE A 138 1.20 -26.23 -14.12
C PHE A 138 1.23 -26.45 -12.61
N MET A 139 2.11 -27.33 -12.15
CA MET A 139 2.35 -27.49 -10.72
C MET A 139 2.89 -26.18 -10.12
N ASN A 140 2.60 -25.95 -8.84
CA ASN A 140 2.93 -24.72 -8.11
C ASN A 140 2.25 -23.45 -8.65
N ARG A 141 1.23 -23.57 -9.52
CA ARG A 141 0.42 -22.44 -9.97
C ARG A 141 -0.97 -22.49 -9.35
N GLU A 142 -1.45 -21.33 -8.94
CA GLU A 142 -2.77 -21.19 -8.36
C GLU A 142 -3.85 -21.25 -9.45
N VAL A 143 -4.86 -22.08 -9.19
CA VAL A 143 -6.14 -22.05 -9.89
C VAL A 143 -7.14 -21.29 -9.05
N VAL A 144 -7.67 -20.22 -9.65
CA VAL A 144 -8.68 -19.35 -9.04
C VAL A 144 -10.06 -19.82 -9.46
N ILE A 145 -10.93 -20.07 -8.49
CA ILE A 145 -12.33 -20.47 -8.69
C ILE A 145 -13.21 -19.42 -7.99
N PRO A 146 -13.97 -18.61 -8.73
CA PRO A 146 -14.86 -17.64 -8.13
C PRO A 146 -16.00 -18.34 -7.39
N PHE A 147 -16.46 -17.76 -6.29
CA PHE A 147 -17.69 -18.16 -5.61
C PHE A 147 -18.43 -16.91 -5.10
N GLU A 148 -19.70 -17.08 -4.79
CA GLU A 148 -20.53 -16.07 -4.13
C GLU A 148 -20.99 -16.61 -2.77
N LEU A 149 -20.88 -15.78 -1.74
CA LEU A 149 -21.41 -16.05 -0.42
C LEU A 149 -22.71 -15.30 -0.21
N VAL A 150 -23.72 -16.06 0.21
CA VAL A 150 -24.99 -15.52 0.66
C VAL A 150 -24.78 -15.05 2.11
N PRO A 151 -24.97 -13.76 2.45
CA PRO A 151 -24.54 -13.15 3.73
C PRO A 151 -24.97 -13.91 4.99
N GLU A 152 -26.15 -14.54 4.94
CA GLU A 152 -26.74 -15.34 6.00
C GLU A 152 -25.88 -16.57 6.36
N THR A 153 -25.05 -17.07 5.44
CA THR A 153 -24.18 -18.24 5.66
C THR A 153 -23.00 -17.96 6.58
N ILE A 154 -22.62 -16.69 6.74
CA ILE A 154 -21.51 -16.27 7.62
C ILE A 154 -22.00 -15.46 8.83
N GLY A 155 -23.32 -15.40 9.05
CA GLY A 155 -23.91 -14.68 10.19
C GLY A 155 -23.77 -13.15 10.10
N ILE A 156 -23.58 -12.60 8.90
CA ILE A 156 -23.43 -11.16 8.70
C ILE A 156 -24.60 -10.62 7.86
N SER A 157 -25.19 -9.52 8.30
CA SER A 157 -26.33 -8.89 7.62
C SER A 157 -25.85 -8.00 6.46
N PHE A 158 -25.50 -8.59 5.31
CA PHE A 158 -25.28 -7.83 4.08
C PHE A 158 -26.52 -7.89 3.17
N LYS A 159 -26.71 -6.84 2.38
CA LYS A 159 -27.81 -6.77 1.38
C LYS A 159 -27.45 -7.42 0.05
N GLU A 160 -26.16 -7.62 -0.23
CA GLU A 160 -25.64 -8.12 -1.50
C GLU A 160 -24.74 -9.35 -1.28
N PRO A 161 -24.70 -10.31 -2.22
CA PRO A 161 -23.78 -11.44 -2.16
C PRO A 161 -22.32 -10.99 -2.14
N ILE A 162 -21.50 -11.59 -1.28
CA ILE A 162 -20.07 -11.32 -1.25
C ILE A 162 -19.39 -12.17 -2.32
N THR A 163 -18.64 -11.52 -3.21
CA THR A 163 -17.80 -12.24 -4.17
C THR A 163 -16.49 -12.66 -3.52
N GLY A 164 -16.10 -13.89 -3.78
CA GLY A 164 -14.84 -14.47 -3.32
C GLY A 164 -14.21 -15.35 -4.38
N SER A 165 -13.03 -15.86 -4.06
CA SER A 165 -12.34 -16.84 -4.87
C SER A 165 -11.63 -17.87 -4.00
N LEU A 166 -11.64 -19.12 -4.45
CA LEU A 166 -10.78 -20.17 -3.93
C LEU A 166 -9.53 -20.26 -4.79
N ARG A 167 -8.39 -20.24 -4.14
CA ARG A 167 -7.08 -20.42 -4.75
C ARG A 167 -6.59 -21.81 -4.40
N ILE A 168 -6.55 -22.69 -5.40
CA ILE A 168 -6.10 -24.06 -5.28
C ILE A 168 -4.73 -24.17 -5.94
N CYS A 169 -3.72 -24.56 -5.18
CA CYS A 169 -2.39 -24.86 -5.68
C CYS A 169 -2.10 -26.34 -5.48
N ILE A 170 -1.63 -27.00 -6.54
CA ILE A 170 -1.19 -28.40 -6.49
C ILE A 170 0.31 -28.43 -6.66
N TYR A 171 1.00 -29.16 -5.80
CA TYR A 171 2.44 -29.33 -5.85
C TYR A 171 2.83 -30.78 -5.56
N VAL A 172 4.04 -31.15 -5.96
CA VAL A 172 4.59 -32.49 -5.72
C VAL A 172 5.64 -32.37 -4.63
N SER A 173 5.35 -32.97 -3.48
CA SER A 173 6.26 -32.98 -2.35
C SER A 173 7.25 -34.14 -2.44
N ASN A 174 6.80 -35.29 -2.95
CA ASN A 174 7.62 -36.45 -3.32
C ASN A 174 6.83 -37.27 -4.33
N TYR A 175 7.23 -37.30 -5.61
CA TYR A 175 6.48 -38.03 -6.63
C TYR A 175 6.31 -39.52 -6.23
N PRO A 176 5.10 -40.12 -6.32
CA PRO A 176 3.86 -39.60 -6.87
C PRO A 176 2.83 -39.13 -5.81
N LEU A 177 3.28 -38.50 -4.73
CA LEU A 177 2.42 -37.81 -3.77
C LEU A 177 2.24 -36.35 -4.17
N TYR A 178 1.00 -36.03 -4.54
CA TYR A 178 0.56 -34.66 -4.70
C TYR A 178 0.08 -34.10 -3.36
N GLU A 179 0.39 -32.85 -3.12
CA GLU A 179 -0.18 -32.07 -2.04
C GLU A 179 -0.95 -30.89 -2.64
N GLY A 180 -2.13 -30.65 -2.07
CA GLY A 180 -2.98 -29.54 -2.44
C GLY A 180 -3.01 -28.54 -1.31
N ARG A 181 -2.94 -27.25 -1.68
CA ARG A 181 -3.26 -26.14 -0.80
C ARG A 181 -4.50 -25.45 -1.34
N CYS A 182 -5.50 -25.27 -0.48
CA CYS A 182 -6.69 -24.48 -0.78
C CYS A 182 -6.78 -23.29 0.16
N GLN A 183 -6.98 -22.11 -0.41
CA GLN A 183 -7.13 -20.83 0.30
C GLN A 183 -8.38 -20.11 -0.19
N THR A 184 -9.23 -19.68 0.73
CA THR A 184 -10.36 -18.81 0.43
C THR A 184 -9.92 -17.36 0.47
N VAL A 185 -10.38 -16.56 -0.48
CA VAL A 185 -10.19 -15.12 -0.56
C VAL A 185 -11.55 -14.45 -0.70
N LEU A 186 -11.94 -13.56 0.21
CA LEU A 186 -13.09 -12.69 0.01
C LEU A 186 -12.59 -11.35 -0.51
N ASN A 187 -13.18 -10.87 -1.61
CA ASN A 187 -12.75 -9.63 -2.22
C ASN A 187 -13.62 -8.47 -1.72
N GLY A 188 -13.03 -7.54 -0.99
CA GLY A 188 -13.70 -6.37 -0.44
C GLY A 188 -12.80 -5.48 0.40
N SER A 189 -13.42 -4.61 1.16
CA SER A 189 -12.79 -3.81 2.21
C SER A 189 -13.80 -3.62 3.32
N LEU A 190 -13.36 -3.68 4.58
CA LEU A 190 -14.20 -3.17 5.67
C LEU A 190 -13.90 -1.70 5.85
N SER A 191 -14.89 -0.86 5.70
CA SER A 191 -14.74 0.56 5.96
C SER A 191 -15.92 1.10 6.75
N GLY A 192 -15.67 2.12 7.54
CA GLY A 192 -16.67 2.75 8.37
C GLY A 192 -16.32 4.18 8.63
N SER A 193 -17.32 4.98 8.98
CA SER A 193 -17.10 6.35 9.38
C SER A 193 -17.96 6.72 10.57
N THR A 194 -17.50 7.70 11.33
CA THR A 194 -18.22 8.28 12.45
C THR A 194 -17.88 9.75 12.56
N SER A 195 -18.82 10.53 13.08
CA SER A 195 -18.59 11.94 13.37
C SER A 195 -18.03 12.07 14.78
N ILE A 196 -16.93 12.79 14.92
CA ILE A 196 -16.44 13.32 16.19
C ILE A 196 -16.71 14.83 16.23
N GLU A 197 -16.53 15.46 17.38
CA GLU A 197 -16.98 16.84 17.64
C GLU A 197 -16.57 17.86 16.55
N ALA A 198 -15.38 17.71 15.96
CA ALA A 198 -14.85 18.64 14.94
C ALA A 198 -14.47 18.00 13.59
N ALA A 199 -14.75 16.71 13.36
CA ALA A 199 -14.35 16.01 12.15
C ALA A 199 -15.20 14.78 11.82
N PHE A 200 -15.08 14.31 10.58
CA PHE A 200 -15.37 12.95 10.20
C PHE A 200 -14.14 12.07 10.38
N LEU A 201 -14.25 10.99 11.15
CA LEU A 201 -13.25 9.93 11.20
C LEU A 201 -13.72 8.79 10.31
N GLN A 202 -12.87 8.35 9.39
CA GLN A 202 -13.07 7.17 8.56
C GLN A 202 -12.00 6.14 8.90
N ALA A 203 -12.39 4.88 9.05
CA ALA A 203 -11.48 3.76 9.22
C ALA A 203 -11.71 2.74 8.11
N SER A 204 -10.63 2.20 7.55
CA SER A 204 -10.65 1.16 6.53
C SER A 204 -9.65 0.06 6.89
N ILE A 205 -10.09 -1.19 6.86
CA ILE A 205 -9.26 -2.36 7.11
C ILE A 205 -9.08 -3.09 5.78
N SER A 206 -7.81 -3.28 5.42
CA SER A 206 -7.38 -4.05 4.25
C SER A 206 -6.50 -5.22 4.66
N CYS A 207 -6.53 -6.28 3.87
CA CYS A 207 -5.62 -7.41 4.07
C CYS A 207 -4.24 -7.06 3.49
N GLY A 208 -3.20 -7.23 4.30
CA GLY A 208 -1.82 -7.31 3.81
C GLY A 208 -1.47 -8.76 3.40
N ASP A 209 -0.19 -9.06 3.27
CA ASP A 209 0.29 -10.40 2.86
C ASP A 209 0.13 -11.49 3.93
N THR A 210 -0.39 -11.14 5.11
CA THR A 210 -0.43 -12.02 6.28
C THR A 210 -1.86 -12.38 6.69
N LEU A 211 -2.03 -13.59 7.23
CA LEU A 211 -3.31 -14.15 7.64
C LEU A 211 -3.75 -13.72 9.05
N GLU A 212 -2.82 -13.19 9.84
CA GLU A 212 -3.08 -12.82 11.23
C GLU A 212 -3.90 -11.54 11.31
N LEU A 213 -4.99 -11.57 12.07
CA LEU A 213 -5.85 -10.39 12.27
C LEU A 213 -5.05 -9.18 12.77
N LYS A 214 -4.12 -9.39 13.71
CA LYS A 214 -3.23 -8.34 14.25
C LYS A 214 -2.35 -7.67 13.20
N SER A 215 -2.03 -8.38 12.13
CA SER A 215 -1.13 -7.91 11.08
C SER A 215 -1.88 -7.33 9.87
N ARG A 216 -3.22 -7.19 9.95
CA ARG A 216 -4.01 -6.52 8.90
C ARG A 216 -3.77 -5.02 8.94
N ASN A 217 -3.81 -4.40 7.76
CA ASN A 217 -3.57 -2.97 7.61
C ASN A 217 -4.85 -2.19 7.94
N LEU A 218 -4.73 -1.23 8.83
CA LEU A 218 -5.73 -0.24 9.17
C LEU A 218 -5.28 1.12 8.65
N THR A 219 -6.15 1.75 7.87
CA THR A 219 -6.03 3.16 7.49
C THR A 219 -7.09 3.94 8.24
N VAL A 220 -6.68 4.97 8.98
CA VAL A 220 -7.57 5.92 9.63
C VAL A 220 -7.37 7.28 9.00
N THR A 221 -8.46 7.91 8.57
CA THR A 221 -8.49 9.26 8.00
C THR A 221 -9.36 10.13 8.88
N VAL A 222 -8.85 11.26 9.34
CA VAL A 222 -9.62 12.30 10.00
C VAL A 222 -9.77 13.47 9.04
N LYS A 223 -11.00 13.77 8.66
CA LYS A 223 -11.38 14.89 7.80
C LYS A 223 -12.11 15.94 8.65
N PRO A 224 -11.46 17.06 9.00
CA PRO A 224 -12.09 18.15 9.75
C PRO A 224 -13.34 18.68 9.03
N PHE A 225 -14.35 19.13 9.79
CA PHE A 225 -15.50 19.83 9.21
C PHE A 225 -15.13 21.21 8.65
N ALA A 226 -14.05 21.80 9.14
CA ALA A 226 -13.54 23.06 8.64
C ALA A 226 -12.86 22.87 7.27
N ASP A 227 -13.44 23.45 6.22
CA ASP A 227 -12.98 23.34 4.82
C ASP A 227 -11.53 23.79 4.57
N LYS A 228 -10.91 24.51 5.50
CA LYS A 228 -9.53 25.01 5.42
C LYS A 228 -8.49 24.13 6.11
N MET A 229 -8.90 23.06 6.78
CA MET A 229 -7.98 22.12 7.44
C MET A 229 -7.78 20.88 6.58
N ALA A 230 -6.53 20.50 6.38
CA ALA A 230 -6.21 19.28 5.64
C ALA A 230 -6.70 18.05 6.39
N SER A 231 -7.20 17.05 5.66
CA SER A 231 -7.38 15.72 6.22
C SER A 231 -6.03 15.14 6.65
N VAL A 232 -6.03 14.41 7.74
CA VAL A 232 -4.86 13.69 8.23
C VAL A 232 -5.15 12.21 8.11
N THR A 233 -4.20 11.47 7.55
CA THR A 233 -4.35 10.02 7.32
C THR A 233 -3.16 9.31 7.93
N SER A 234 -3.43 8.20 8.62
CA SER A 234 -2.42 7.30 9.17
C SER A 234 -2.72 5.89 8.72
N THR A 235 -1.69 5.13 8.37
CA THR A 235 -1.82 3.72 8.02
C THR A 235 -0.79 2.90 8.79
N GLY A 236 -1.22 1.78 9.36
CA GLY A 236 -0.38 0.84 10.10
C GLY A 236 -1.12 -0.46 10.30
N LYS A 237 -0.57 -1.39 11.10
CA LYS A 237 -1.29 -2.62 11.45
C LYS A 237 -2.34 -2.35 12.52
N LEU A 238 -3.32 -3.25 12.65
CA LEU A 238 -4.31 -3.18 13.74
C LEU A 238 -3.67 -3.21 15.14
N SER A 239 -2.48 -3.80 15.29
CA SER A 239 -1.70 -3.79 16.53
C SER A 239 -0.84 -2.55 16.76
N ASP A 240 -0.76 -1.65 15.79
CA ASP A 240 0.17 -0.53 15.83
C ASP A 240 -0.47 0.71 16.47
N THR A 241 0.37 1.59 17.00
CA THR A 241 -0.03 2.96 17.35
C THR A 241 -0.04 3.82 16.09
N LEU A 242 -1.20 4.34 15.72
CA LEU A 242 -1.40 5.21 14.58
C LEU A 242 -1.20 6.68 14.99
N MET A 243 -0.32 7.37 14.28
CA MET A 243 -0.06 8.80 14.46
C MET A 243 -0.89 9.61 13.46
N LEU A 244 -1.79 10.46 13.95
CA LEU A 244 -2.58 11.41 13.18
C LEU A 244 -2.26 12.84 13.63
N GLY A 245 -1.21 13.42 13.05
CA GLY A 245 -0.68 14.69 13.53
C GLY A 245 -0.13 14.51 14.95
N SER A 246 -0.67 15.25 15.92
CA SER A 246 -0.34 15.06 17.34
C SER A 246 -1.06 13.88 18.00
N ALA A 247 -2.18 13.42 17.43
CA ALA A 247 -3.01 12.40 18.05
C ALA A 247 -2.37 11.02 17.92
N LYS A 248 -2.40 10.28 19.02
CA LYS A 248 -2.00 8.87 19.10
C LYS A 248 -3.25 8.02 19.25
N LEU A 249 -3.54 7.20 18.26
CA LEU A 249 -4.64 6.25 18.29
C LEU A 249 -4.12 4.82 18.33
N VAL A 250 -4.85 3.95 19.02
CA VAL A 250 -4.69 2.49 18.93
C VAL A 250 -6.04 1.86 18.71
N VAL A 251 -6.06 0.66 18.14
CA VAL A 251 -7.25 -0.18 18.16
C VAL A 251 -7.36 -0.80 19.53
N GLU A 252 -8.36 -0.45 20.34
CA GLU A 252 -8.58 -1.16 21.60
C GLU A 252 -9.07 -2.58 21.31
N LYS A 253 -10.12 -2.66 20.48
CA LYS A 253 -10.81 -3.90 20.17
C LYS A 253 -11.59 -3.82 18.85
N ILE A 254 -11.77 -4.96 18.22
CA ILE A 254 -12.69 -5.15 17.09
C ILE A 254 -13.71 -6.21 17.46
N ALA A 255 -14.95 -6.04 17.02
CA ALA A 255 -15.95 -7.08 17.18
C ALA A 255 -15.54 -8.33 16.39
N SER A 256 -15.86 -9.52 16.90
CA SER A 256 -15.47 -10.80 16.27
C SER A 256 -16.10 -10.98 14.88
N ASP A 257 -17.29 -10.41 14.67
CA ASP A 257 -17.99 -10.32 13.38
C ASP A 257 -17.45 -9.19 12.48
N SER A 258 -16.46 -8.42 12.97
CA SER A 258 -15.88 -7.25 12.33
C SER A 258 -16.87 -6.14 11.98
N SER A 259 -18.05 -6.09 12.61
CA SER A 259 -19.06 -5.06 12.37
C SER A 259 -18.75 -3.71 13.04
N GLU A 260 -17.79 -3.70 13.96
CA GLU A 260 -17.41 -2.50 14.69
C GLU A 260 -15.96 -2.55 15.17
N LEU A 261 -15.31 -1.40 15.11
CA LEU A 261 -13.97 -1.14 15.59
C LEU A 261 -14.03 -0.06 16.67
N VAL A 262 -13.33 -0.28 17.78
CA VAL A 262 -13.16 0.74 18.82
C VAL A 262 -11.73 1.24 18.80
N LEU A 263 -11.58 2.50 18.43
CA LEU A 263 -10.32 3.24 18.50
C LEU A 263 -10.23 3.95 19.84
N ALA A 264 -9.09 3.85 20.52
CA ALA A 264 -8.81 4.60 21.73
C ALA A 264 -7.77 5.68 21.45
N ARG A 265 -8.05 6.90 21.89
CA ARG A 265 -7.11 8.03 21.82
C ARG A 265 -6.23 8.02 23.05
N LEU A 266 -4.95 7.72 22.86
CA LEU A 266 -3.97 7.68 23.95
C LEU A 266 -3.49 9.08 24.33
N ASP A 267 -3.30 9.95 23.33
CA ASP A 267 -2.72 11.28 23.52
C ASP A 267 -3.04 12.20 22.33
N GLY A 268 -2.85 13.51 22.50
CA GLY A 268 -3.00 14.54 21.46
C GLY A 268 -4.44 14.82 21.01
N GLU A 269 -4.62 15.83 20.17
CA GLU A 269 -5.93 16.23 19.62
C GLU A 269 -6.10 15.71 18.20
N LEU A 270 -7.25 15.08 17.92
CA LEU A 270 -7.59 14.55 16.58
C LEU A 270 -7.74 15.65 15.54
N VAL A 271 -8.20 16.82 16.01
CA VAL A 271 -8.29 18.04 15.24
C VAL A 271 -7.57 19.09 16.05
N GLN A 272 -6.28 19.29 15.76
CA GLN A 272 -5.64 20.52 16.19
C GLN A 272 -6.08 21.61 15.22
N GLU A 273 -6.58 22.72 15.75
CA GLU A 273 -6.31 23.99 15.10
C GLU A 273 -4.80 24.03 14.92
N ARG A 274 -4.32 23.86 13.68
CA ARG A 274 -2.91 24.08 13.39
C ARG A 274 -2.61 25.45 13.99
N GLN A 275 -1.74 25.53 14.99
CA GLN A 275 -0.93 26.72 15.12
C GLN A 275 -0.21 26.83 13.77
N GLN A 276 -0.70 27.76 12.96
CA GLN A 276 -0.41 27.93 11.55
C GLN A 276 1.00 28.50 11.37
N ASP A 277 2.02 27.76 11.78
CA ASP A 277 3.42 28.16 11.54
C ASP A 277 3.98 27.61 10.22
N ALA A 278 3.20 26.83 9.46
CA ALA A 278 3.52 26.53 8.06
C ALA A 278 3.22 27.77 7.18
N ALA A 279 4.14 28.73 7.22
CA ALA A 279 4.17 29.86 6.29
C ALA A 279 4.43 29.33 4.87
N PHE A 280 3.57 29.74 3.92
CA PHE A 280 3.96 29.70 2.52
C PHE A 280 5.34 30.39 2.40
N PRO A 281 6.35 29.79 1.75
CA PRO A 281 7.68 30.36 1.75
C PRO A 281 7.68 31.78 1.16
N VAL A 282 8.20 32.75 1.92
CA VAL A 282 8.25 34.16 1.54
C VAL A 282 9.68 34.53 1.19
N ILE A 283 9.88 35.14 0.02
CA ILE A 283 11.20 35.63 -0.41
C ILE A 283 11.76 36.60 0.65
N GLY A 284 13.05 36.47 0.95
CA GLY A 284 13.74 37.23 1.99
C GLY A 284 13.53 36.72 3.42
N LYS A 285 12.78 35.63 3.60
CA LYS A 285 12.69 34.91 4.89
C LYS A 285 13.47 33.59 4.84
N PRO A 286 13.88 33.05 6.02
CA PRO A 286 14.45 31.71 6.07
C PRO A 286 13.51 30.68 5.44
N PHE A 287 14.04 29.81 4.60
CA PHE A 287 13.27 28.71 4.05
C PHE A 287 12.92 27.72 5.17
N PRO A 288 11.68 27.19 5.21
CA PRO A 288 11.30 26.26 6.26
C PRO A 288 12.21 25.03 6.31
N ALA A 289 12.64 24.65 7.51
CA ALA A 289 13.48 23.48 7.71
C ALA A 289 12.75 22.20 7.26
N PHE A 290 13.50 21.25 6.71
CA PHE A 290 12.98 19.94 6.35
C PHE A 290 14.02 18.85 6.54
N THR A 291 13.54 17.62 6.56
CA THR A 291 14.35 16.39 6.54
C THR A 291 13.69 15.40 5.59
N ARG A 292 14.42 14.92 4.59
CA ARG A 292 13.92 13.96 3.61
C ARG A 292 14.96 12.89 3.32
N VAL A 293 14.49 11.73 2.87
CA VAL A 293 15.36 10.63 2.49
C VAL A 293 15.88 10.86 1.08
N GLU A 294 17.19 10.80 0.91
CA GLU A 294 17.82 10.72 -0.40
C GLU A 294 17.65 9.30 -0.97
N LEU A 295 17.02 9.20 -2.13
CA LEU A 295 16.64 7.94 -2.73
C LEU A 295 17.82 7.11 -3.26
N PHE A 296 18.98 7.74 -3.51
CA PHE A 296 20.17 7.05 -4.02
C PHE A 296 21.07 6.54 -2.91
N ARG A 297 21.45 7.41 -1.97
CA ARG A 297 22.34 7.06 -0.86
C ARG A 297 21.61 6.44 0.33
N HIS A 298 20.28 6.45 0.32
CA HIS A 298 19.42 5.96 1.41
C HIS A 298 19.71 6.64 2.76
N GLU A 299 20.06 7.93 2.72
CA GLU A 299 20.39 8.71 3.91
C GLU A 299 19.38 9.84 4.15
N LEU A 300 19.30 10.32 5.39
CA LEU A 300 18.50 11.48 5.73
C LEU A 300 19.28 12.75 5.41
N VAL A 301 18.72 13.55 4.52
CA VAL A 301 19.24 14.85 4.12
C VAL A 301 18.34 15.95 4.69
N THR A 302 18.97 16.91 5.37
CA THR A 302 18.29 18.11 5.86
C THR A 302 18.62 19.31 4.98
N LEU A 303 17.84 20.39 5.09
CA LEU A 303 18.21 21.67 4.46
C LEU A 303 19.60 22.13 4.93
N GLU A 304 19.95 21.90 6.19
CA GLU A 304 21.25 22.30 6.73
C GLU A 304 22.39 21.53 6.07
N ASN A 305 22.25 20.21 5.87
CA ASN A 305 23.25 19.40 5.17
C ASN A 305 23.52 19.95 3.75
N LEU A 306 22.45 20.35 3.03
CA LEU A 306 22.57 20.92 1.68
C LEU A 306 23.27 22.28 1.71
N ARG A 307 22.98 23.11 2.72
CA ARG A 307 23.60 24.44 2.90
C ARG A 307 25.06 24.33 3.29
N GLU A 308 25.41 23.43 4.20
CA GLU A 308 26.79 23.14 4.58
C GLU A 308 27.61 22.69 3.36
N GLN A 309 27.04 21.86 2.49
CA GLN A 309 27.67 21.44 1.25
C GLN A 309 27.82 22.60 0.24
N ALA A 310 26.84 23.52 0.18
CA ALA A 310 26.94 24.71 -0.65
C ALA A 310 27.97 25.72 -0.11
N GLY A 311 28.15 25.81 1.20
CA GLY A 311 28.97 26.81 1.88
C GLY A 311 28.26 28.17 2.02
N GLU A 312 28.83 29.06 2.84
CA GLU A 312 28.22 30.35 3.19
C GLU A 312 27.92 31.25 1.98
N GLU A 313 28.80 31.24 0.97
CA GLU A 313 28.64 32.02 -0.26
C GLU A 313 27.93 31.26 -1.40
N GLY A 314 27.57 29.99 -1.16
CA GLY A 314 26.94 29.11 -2.14
C GLY A 314 25.41 29.22 -2.16
N TYR A 315 24.80 28.36 -2.98
CA TYR A 315 23.35 28.27 -3.14
C TYR A 315 22.84 26.84 -3.14
N VAL A 316 21.61 26.67 -2.66
CA VAL A 316 20.83 25.44 -2.78
C VAL A 316 19.66 25.69 -3.73
N VAL A 317 19.53 24.85 -4.76
CA VAL A 317 18.42 24.89 -5.72
C VAL A 317 17.56 23.66 -5.51
N LEU A 318 16.28 23.87 -5.16
CA LEU A 318 15.30 22.82 -4.99
C LEU A 318 14.36 22.79 -6.19
N VAL A 319 14.25 21.62 -6.84
CA VAL A 319 13.36 21.39 -7.98
C VAL A 319 12.37 20.31 -7.61
N PHE A 320 11.11 20.69 -7.40
CA PHE A 320 10.04 19.75 -7.12
C PHE A 320 9.42 19.29 -8.43
N GLY A 321 9.49 18.01 -8.73
CA GLY A 321 8.90 17.43 -9.94
C GLY A 321 9.27 15.97 -10.10
N ASP A 322 8.46 15.25 -10.86
CA ASP A 322 8.75 13.85 -11.19
C ASP A 322 9.57 13.79 -12.48
N PHE A 323 10.51 12.85 -12.55
CA PHE A 323 11.35 12.67 -13.72
C PHE A 323 10.51 12.13 -14.88
N LYS A 324 10.81 12.54 -16.12
CA LYS A 324 10.11 12.01 -17.29
C LYS A 324 10.27 10.49 -17.37
N THR A 325 9.18 9.76 -17.24
CA THR A 325 9.11 8.37 -17.69
C THR A 325 8.98 8.38 -19.21
N THR A 326 9.96 7.84 -19.93
CA THR A 326 9.80 7.48 -21.35
C THR A 326 8.80 6.34 -21.45
N LEU A 327 7.51 6.67 -21.48
CA LEU A 327 6.47 5.72 -21.85
C LEU A 327 6.49 5.54 -23.38
N PRO A 328 6.34 4.31 -23.90
CA PRO A 328 6.15 4.09 -25.33
C PRO A 328 4.96 4.90 -25.85
N PRO A 329 5.04 5.51 -27.05
CA PRO A 329 4.06 6.47 -27.56
C PRO A 329 2.64 5.92 -27.77
N TYR A 330 2.42 4.61 -27.63
CA TYR A 330 1.11 3.96 -27.78
C TYR A 330 0.18 4.18 -26.57
N TYR A 331 0.70 4.61 -25.42
CA TYR A 331 -0.11 4.97 -24.25
C TYR A 331 -0.26 6.49 -24.21
N GLY A 332 -1.25 7.00 -24.95
CA GLY A 332 -1.59 8.43 -25.06
C GLY A 332 -2.16 9.05 -23.78
N GLY A 333 -1.38 9.08 -22.71
CA GLY A 333 -1.66 9.91 -21.54
C GLY A 333 -1.13 11.32 -21.75
N GLN A 334 -1.92 12.34 -21.41
CA GLN A 334 -1.39 13.69 -21.21
C GLN A 334 -0.21 13.61 -20.22
N PRO A 335 0.93 14.27 -20.48
CA PRO A 335 2.01 14.31 -19.51
C PRO A 335 1.46 14.87 -18.20
N ALA A 336 1.63 14.14 -17.10
CA ALA A 336 1.20 14.63 -15.80
C ALA A 336 1.86 16.00 -15.56
N MET A 337 1.09 17.02 -15.17
CA MET A 337 1.57 18.41 -15.00
C MET A 337 2.76 18.55 -14.03
N ARG A 338 3.03 17.51 -13.22
CA ARG A 338 4.15 17.41 -12.28
C ARG A 338 5.46 16.90 -12.88
N ASN A 339 5.45 16.42 -14.13
CA ASN A 339 6.67 15.89 -14.76
C ASN A 339 7.58 17.05 -15.17
N LEU A 340 8.88 16.92 -14.88
CA LEU A 340 9.89 17.86 -15.34
C LEU A 340 9.89 17.92 -16.87
N SER A 341 9.94 19.13 -17.43
CA SER A 341 9.99 19.31 -18.89
C SER A 341 11.40 19.11 -19.47
N LEU A 342 12.43 19.11 -18.62
CA LEU A 342 13.85 18.90 -18.93
C LEU A 342 14.40 17.69 -18.15
N ASP A 343 15.46 17.06 -18.64
CA ASP A 343 16.19 16.05 -17.84
C ASP A 343 17.12 16.71 -16.82
N GLU A 344 17.50 15.95 -15.80
CA GLU A 344 18.25 16.45 -14.66
C GLU A 344 19.67 16.93 -14.99
N ARG A 345 20.30 16.41 -16.06
CA ARG A 345 21.62 16.91 -16.48
C ARG A 345 21.48 18.27 -17.13
N MET A 346 20.49 18.44 -18.01
CA MET A 346 20.17 19.75 -18.58
C MET A 346 19.83 20.78 -17.49
N ILE A 347 19.09 20.37 -16.45
CA ILE A 347 18.78 21.25 -15.31
C ILE A 347 20.07 21.62 -14.57
N SER A 348 20.93 20.65 -14.25
CA SER A 348 22.21 20.90 -13.58
C SER A 348 23.09 21.85 -14.39
N ASP A 349 23.24 21.58 -15.70
CA ASP A 349 24.02 22.41 -16.61
C ASP A 349 23.49 23.84 -16.69
N MET A 350 22.17 24.03 -16.81
CA MET A 350 21.57 25.37 -16.88
C MET A 350 21.74 26.16 -15.58
N VAL A 351 21.58 25.50 -14.42
CA VAL A 351 21.73 26.13 -13.12
C VAL A 351 23.19 26.52 -12.86
N LYS A 352 24.14 25.64 -13.18
CA LYS A 352 25.57 25.82 -12.89
C LYS A 352 26.31 26.65 -13.95
N LYS A 353 25.70 26.87 -15.12
CA LYS A 353 26.33 27.59 -16.23
C LYS A 353 26.89 28.95 -15.81
N ASP A 354 28.17 29.19 -16.06
CA ASP A 354 28.84 30.47 -15.81
C ASP A 354 28.66 30.99 -14.36
N CYS A 355 28.48 30.08 -13.39
CA CYS A 355 28.36 30.39 -11.97
C CYS A 355 29.65 29.97 -11.25
N ASP A 356 30.39 30.95 -10.72
CA ASP A 356 31.65 30.71 -9.99
C ASP A 356 31.43 30.25 -8.54
N LYS A 357 30.19 30.29 -8.06
CA LYS A 357 29.80 29.90 -6.70
C LYS A 357 29.42 28.42 -6.63
N SER A 358 29.60 27.82 -5.47
CA SER A 358 29.17 26.45 -5.21
C SER A 358 27.64 26.36 -5.24
N VAL A 359 27.11 25.37 -5.97
CA VAL A 359 25.67 25.13 -6.10
C VAL A 359 25.33 23.67 -5.83
N VAL A 360 24.43 23.44 -4.88
CA VAL A 360 23.87 22.13 -4.55
C VAL A 360 22.45 22.06 -5.09
N ILE A 361 22.14 21.00 -5.85
CA ILE A 361 20.84 20.82 -6.48
C ILE A 361 20.13 19.64 -5.82
N GLY A 362 18.88 19.83 -5.40
CA GLY A 362 18.01 18.79 -4.87
C GLY A 362 16.74 18.63 -5.71
N PHE A 363 16.51 17.44 -6.25
CA PHE A 363 15.27 17.07 -6.92
C PHE A 363 14.32 16.42 -5.92
N ILE A 364 13.12 16.98 -5.74
CA ILE A 364 12.12 16.46 -4.81
C ILE A 364 10.99 15.81 -5.61
N CYS A 365 10.87 14.48 -5.52
CA CYS A 365 9.93 13.71 -6.34
C CYS A 365 8.96 12.86 -5.52
N GLN A 366 7.75 12.69 -6.04
CA GLN A 366 6.73 11.77 -5.51
C GLN A 366 6.79 10.43 -6.22
N GLN A 367 7.23 10.44 -7.48
CA GLN A 367 7.41 9.26 -8.31
C GLN A 367 8.83 9.21 -8.87
N PHE A 368 9.39 8.01 -8.89
CA PHE A 368 10.69 7.75 -9.49
C PHE A 368 10.67 6.44 -10.26
N SER A 369 11.28 6.39 -11.44
CA SER A 369 11.37 5.15 -12.21
C SER A 369 12.44 4.26 -11.61
N LEU A 370 12.07 3.04 -11.23
CA LEU A 370 13.02 2.04 -10.71
C LEU A 370 14.03 1.66 -11.80
N GLY A 371 13.58 1.56 -13.05
CA GLY A 371 14.48 1.35 -14.19
C GLY A 371 15.50 2.47 -14.33
N TYR A 372 15.10 3.73 -14.14
CA TYR A 372 16.01 4.87 -14.21
C TYR A 372 17.04 4.87 -13.08
N LEU A 373 16.64 4.47 -11.87
CA LEU A 373 17.54 4.27 -10.73
C LEU A 373 18.65 3.27 -11.07
N TYR A 374 18.25 2.06 -11.52
CA TYR A 374 19.18 0.96 -11.74
C TYR A 374 19.99 1.09 -13.03
N GLU A 375 19.41 1.56 -14.11
CA GLU A 375 20.06 1.61 -15.42
C GLU A 375 20.96 2.83 -15.60
N LYS A 376 20.56 3.98 -15.05
CA LYS A 376 21.30 5.25 -15.24
C LYS A 376 22.25 5.58 -14.11
N TRP A 377 21.88 5.25 -12.86
CA TRP A 377 22.54 5.79 -11.68
C TRP A 377 23.17 4.75 -10.75
N LEU A 378 22.92 3.45 -10.95
CA LEU A 378 23.58 2.41 -10.16
C LEU A 378 25.10 2.51 -10.30
N GLY A 379 25.79 2.73 -9.19
CA GLY A 379 27.26 2.86 -9.15
C GLY A 379 27.80 4.20 -9.69
N GLN A 380 26.95 5.19 -9.94
CA GLN A 380 27.35 6.56 -10.27
C GLN A 380 27.21 7.46 -9.04
N GLU A 381 28.07 8.47 -8.91
CA GLU A 381 27.94 9.54 -7.90
C GLU A 381 27.45 10.83 -8.57
N PRO A 382 26.13 11.10 -8.57
CA PRO A 382 25.61 12.32 -9.15
C PRO A 382 26.01 13.55 -8.32
N ASP A 383 26.18 14.68 -9.01
CA ASP A 383 26.50 16.00 -8.47
C ASP A 383 25.25 16.76 -7.96
N PHE A 384 24.17 16.02 -7.71
CA PHE A 384 22.88 16.47 -7.22
C PHE A 384 22.27 15.40 -6.30
N HIS A 385 21.23 15.80 -5.57
CA HIS A 385 20.46 14.94 -4.67
C HIS A 385 19.11 14.62 -5.28
N ILE A 386 18.60 13.40 -5.04
CA ILE A 386 17.20 13.06 -5.31
C ILE A 386 16.54 12.70 -4.00
N LEU A 387 15.63 13.56 -3.55
CA LEU A 387 14.95 13.46 -2.27
C LEU A 387 13.50 12.99 -2.47
N SER A 388 13.02 12.16 -1.56
CA SER A 388 11.60 11.85 -1.46
C SER A 388 10.81 13.11 -1.09
N ASP A 389 9.69 13.39 -1.77
CA ASP A 389 8.74 14.40 -1.31
C ASP A 389 8.05 13.96 -0.02
N PHE A 390 7.76 12.66 0.10
CA PHE A 390 7.13 12.06 1.27
C PHE A 390 8.10 11.96 2.46
N SER A 391 7.56 12.14 3.66
CA SER A 391 8.34 11.94 4.89
C SER A 391 8.68 10.45 5.10
N ASN A 392 7.81 9.54 4.63
CA ASN A 392 8.09 8.12 4.54
C ASN A 392 8.50 7.78 3.09
N PRO A 393 9.75 7.38 2.81
CA PRO A 393 10.21 7.09 1.45
C PRO A 393 9.50 5.88 0.82
N LEU A 394 8.89 5.00 1.62
CA LEU A 394 8.10 3.87 1.09
C LEU A 394 6.83 4.31 0.36
N ASP A 395 6.38 5.54 0.60
CA ASP A 395 5.24 6.14 -0.10
C ASP A 395 5.62 6.74 -1.47
N THR A 396 6.93 6.92 -1.74
CA THR A 396 7.43 7.26 -3.08
C THR A 396 7.08 6.15 -4.06
N GLN A 397 6.40 6.50 -5.15
CA GLN A 397 5.99 5.51 -6.14
C GLN A 397 7.17 5.15 -7.05
N PHE A 398 7.70 3.95 -6.86
CA PHE A 398 8.69 3.37 -7.76
C PHE A 398 8.01 2.72 -8.96
N ILE A 399 8.09 3.36 -10.12
CA ILE A 399 7.45 2.90 -11.36
C ILE A 399 8.33 1.82 -12.01
N GLY A 400 7.80 0.62 -12.19
CA GLY A 400 8.44 -0.45 -12.99
C GLY A 400 8.28 -0.25 -14.50
N THR A 401 9.04 -1.00 -15.32
CA THR A 401 9.00 -0.91 -16.80
C THR A 401 7.71 -1.42 -17.44
N ARG A 402 6.86 -2.13 -16.70
CA ARG A 402 5.53 -2.55 -17.14
C ARG A 402 4.48 -1.99 -16.19
N MET A 403 3.84 -0.89 -16.58
CA MET A 403 2.61 -0.47 -15.91
C MET A 403 1.43 -1.30 -16.42
N GLU A 404 0.65 -1.88 -15.51
CA GLU A 404 -0.75 -2.18 -15.80
C GLU A 404 -1.52 -0.85 -15.90
N PRO A 405 -2.30 -0.60 -16.95
CA PRO A 405 -3.09 0.61 -17.08
C PRO A 405 -4.12 0.68 -15.94
N GLY A 406 -4.05 1.72 -15.12
CA GLY A 406 -5.06 1.99 -14.07
C GLY A 406 -4.53 2.09 -12.63
N ALA A 407 -3.25 1.86 -12.38
CA ALA A 407 -2.67 1.99 -11.03
C ALA A 407 -2.38 3.46 -10.61
N TYR A 408 -3.18 4.42 -11.09
CA TYR A 408 -3.13 5.79 -10.57
C TYR A 408 -3.70 5.80 -9.15
N ARG A 409 -2.82 5.75 -8.16
CA ARG A 409 -3.21 5.90 -6.76
C ARG A 409 -3.35 7.40 -6.46
N PRO A 410 -4.52 7.89 -6.01
CA PRO A 410 -4.69 9.28 -5.64
C PRO A 410 -3.72 9.71 -4.52
N ASP A 411 -3.39 11.00 -4.54
CA ASP A 411 -2.50 11.81 -3.68
C ASP A 411 -2.76 11.74 -2.15
N GLU A 412 -3.55 10.80 -1.64
CA GLU A 412 -3.98 10.77 -0.23
C GLU A 412 -2.96 10.12 0.72
N ARG A 413 -1.81 9.66 0.21
CA ARG A 413 -0.80 8.97 1.01
C ARG A 413 0.20 9.97 1.57
N GLY A 414 0.28 10.09 2.90
CA GLY A 414 1.44 10.64 3.60
C GLY A 414 1.60 12.18 3.62
N GLU A 415 2.47 12.61 4.52
CA GLU A 415 2.93 13.99 4.66
C GLU A 415 4.04 14.29 3.63
N THR A 416 3.78 15.20 2.67
CA THR A 416 4.75 15.64 1.66
C THR A 416 5.41 16.96 2.03
N LEU A 417 6.62 17.20 1.55
CA LEU A 417 7.30 18.48 1.71
C LEU A 417 6.51 19.59 1.03
N ARG A 418 5.97 19.34 -0.17
CA ARG A 418 5.09 20.29 -0.85
C ARG A 418 3.90 20.71 0.01
N ARG A 419 3.21 19.76 0.65
CA ARG A 419 2.08 20.07 1.55
C ARG A 419 2.50 20.88 2.77
N ASN A 420 3.66 20.58 3.34
CA ASN A 420 4.20 21.35 4.46
C ASN A 420 4.51 22.80 4.07
N LEU A 421 4.88 23.03 2.81
CA LEU A 421 5.16 24.34 2.26
C LEU A 421 3.95 25.01 1.58
N ARG A 422 2.76 24.39 1.62
CA ARG A 422 1.54 24.84 0.92
C ARG A 422 1.72 24.99 -0.61
N LEU A 423 2.58 24.19 -1.20
CA LEU A 423 2.77 24.09 -2.65
C LEU A 423 1.79 23.06 -3.25
N GLU A 424 1.36 23.29 -4.48
CA GLU A 424 0.46 22.36 -5.17
C GLU A 424 1.20 21.06 -5.57
N ASN A 425 0.62 19.90 -5.24
CA ASN A 425 1.21 18.60 -5.53
C ASN A 425 1.41 18.31 -7.02
N GLN A 426 0.57 18.90 -7.88
CA GLN A 426 0.56 18.61 -9.32
C GLN A 426 1.43 19.56 -10.14
N LYS A 427 2.16 20.47 -9.49
CA LYS A 427 2.99 21.47 -10.15
C LYS A 427 4.47 21.19 -10.00
N VAL A 428 5.23 21.58 -11.02
CA VAL A 428 6.68 21.71 -10.89
C VAL A 428 6.96 23.00 -10.14
N VAL A 429 7.79 22.94 -9.12
CA VAL A 429 8.19 24.12 -8.31
C VAL A 429 9.71 24.24 -8.36
N THR A 430 10.21 25.47 -8.42
CA THR A 430 11.64 25.74 -8.27
C THR A 430 11.85 26.75 -7.15
N ALA A 431 12.87 26.54 -6.32
CA ALA A 431 13.27 27.45 -5.26
C ALA A 431 14.79 27.63 -5.23
N LEU A 432 15.24 28.85 -4.97
CA LEU A 432 16.65 29.20 -4.73
C LEU A 432 16.81 29.65 -3.29
N ILE A 433 17.76 29.04 -2.59
CA ILE A 433 18.08 29.33 -1.20
C ILE A 433 19.56 29.71 -1.13
N ASP A 434 19.89 30.78 -0.41
CA ASP A 434 21.29 31.18 -0.18
C ASP A 434 21.98 30.32 0.90
N GLY A 435 23.31 30.45 1.02
CA GLY A 435 24.10 29.75 2.04
C GLY A 435 23.66 30.06 3.49
N ASN A 436 23.00 31.19 3.72
CA ASN A 436 22.43 31.57 5.02
C ASN A 436 21.01 31.01 5.28
N GLY A 437 20.45 30.28 4.31
CA GLY A 437 19.14 29.64 4.41
C GLY A 437 17.97 30.56 4.03
N GLY A 438 18.25 31.76 3.52
CA GLY A 438 17.25 32.69 3.03
C GLY A 438 16.69 32.27 1.67
N LEU A 439 15.36 32.31 1.52
CA LEU A 439 14.71 32.09 0.23
C LEU A 439 14.91 33.32 -0.67
N VAL A 440 15.59 33.13 -1.80
CA VAL A 440 15.89 34.18 -2.78
C VAL A 440 14.90 34.19 -3.93
N TYR A 441 14.43 33.01 -4.35
CA TYR A 441 13.50 32.85 -5.46
C TYR A 441 12.55 31.68 -5.22
N LEU A 442 11.30 31.82 -5.66
CA LEU A 442 10.31 30.75 -5.68
C LEU A 442 9.40 30.91 -6.90
N ASN A 443 9.38 29.90 -7.77
CA ASN A 443 8.33 29.75 -8.77
C ASN A 443 7.47 28.53 -8.42
N PRO A 444 6.22 28.74 -7.93
CA PRO A 444 5.32 27.66 -7.54
C PRO A 444 4.63 26.95 -8.73
N ASP A 445 4.86 27.39 -9.97
CA ASP A 445 4.29 26.80 -11.18
C ASP A 445 5.26 26.87 -12.37
N ALA A 446 6.40 26.19 -12.23
CA ALA A 446 7.46 26.14 -13.22
C ALA A 446 7.22 25.09 -14.33
N GLY A 447 6.05 24.44 -14.41
CA GLY A 447 5.84 23.29 -15.31
C GLY A 447 6.12 23.61 -16.78
N GLY A 448 5.37 24.58 -17.32
CA GLY A 448 5.53 25.07 -18.70
C GLY A 448 6.73 26.01 -18.89
N GLU A 449 7.32 26.50 -17.80
CA GLU A 449 8.33 27.57 -17.80
C GLU A 449 9.61 27.19 -17.05
N LEU A 450 9.89 25.89 -16.94
CA LEU A 450 11.02 25.39 -16.14
C LEU A 450 12.34 25.98 -16.64
N SER A 451 12.57 25.99 -17.95
CA SER A 451 13.76 26.58 -18.55
C SER A 451 13.93 28.07 -18.21
N LYS A 452 12.84 28.84 -18.24
CA LYS A 452 12.86 30.27 -17.88
C LYS A 452 13.21 30.45 -16.40
N SER A 453 12.59 29.65 -15.53
CA SER A 453 12.83 29.69 -14.07
C SER A 453 14.28 29.38 -13.73
N LEU A 454 14.89 28.39 -14.41
CA LEU A 454 16.30 28.03 -14.19
C LEU A 454 17.27 29.11 -14.70
N VAL A 455 16.94 29.80 -15.81
CA VAL A 455 17.72 30.95 -16.30
C VAL A 455 17.66 32.12 -15.32
N GLU A 456 16.50 32.38 -14.74
CA GLU A 456 16.33 33.42 -13.72
C GLU A 456 17.11 33.09 -12.45
N ILE A 457 17.03 31.85 -11.96
CA ILE A 457 17.85 31.35 -10.85
C ILE A 457 19.34 31.54 -11.13
N ASN A 458 19.82 31.15 -12.31
CA ASN A 458 21.22 31.34 -12.70
C ASN A 458 21.64 32.82 -12.70
N THR A 459 20.79 33.69 -13.26
CA THR A 459 21.02 35.14 -13.28
C THR A 459 21.15 35.69 -11.87
N LEU A 460 20.22 35.33 -10.96
CA LEU A 460 20.24 35.77 -9.56
C LEU A 460 21.50 35.33 -8.81
N MET A 461 21.95 34.09 -9.03
CA MET A 461 23.18 33.58 -8.42
C MET A 461 24.43 34.33 -8.88
N ARG A 462 24.47 34.72 -10.18
CA ARG A 462 25.58 35.46 -10.78
C ARG A 462 25.63 36.93 -10.36
N GLU A 463 24.47 37.58 -10.30
CA GLU A 463 24.38 39.02 -10.00
C GLU A 463 24.45 39.32 -8.49
N GLY A 464 24.24 38.32 -7.63
CA GLY A 464 24.57 38.38 -6.21
C GLY A 464 23.82 39.45 -5.42
N ARG A 465 22.52 39.66 -5.66
CA ARG A 465 21.72 40.65 -4.90
C ARG A 465 20.33 40.19 -4.47
N THR A 466 20.12 40.39 -3.16
CA THR A 466 18.85 40.56 -2.45
C THR A 466 17.95 41.57 -3.16
N THR A 467 16.71 41.19 -3.38
CA THR A 467 15.60 42.04 -3.82
C THR A 467 15.22 43.04 -2.72
N ASP A 468 16.04 44.06 -2.51
CA ASP A 468 15.57 45.34 -1.99
C ASP A 468 15.20 46.23 -3.18
N LYS A 469 13.92 46.16 -3.57
CA LYS A 469 13.07 47.27 -4.05
C LYS A 469 11.86 46.74 -4.82
N GLN A 470 10.69 46.89 -4.23
CA GLN A 470 9.58 47.67 -4.81
C GLN A 470 8.66 48.11 -3.67
N GLU A 471 8.60 49.43 -3.48
CA GLU A 471 7.65 50.16 -2.63
C GLU A 471 6.21 50.04 -3.16
#